data_AF-A0A4Q5QJU9-F1
#
_entry.id   AF-A0A4Q5QJU9-F1
#
_cell.length_a   1.000
_cell.length_b   1.000
_cell.length_c   1.000
_cell.angle_alpha   90.00
_cell.angle_beta   90.00
_cell.angle_gamma   90.00
#
_symmetry.space_group_name_H-M   'P 1'
#
loop_
_entity.id
_entity.type
_entity.pdbx_description
1 polymer ?
#
loop_
_entity_poly.entity_id
_entity_poly.type
_entity_poly.pdbx_seq_one_letter_code
_entity_poly.pdbx_strand_id
1 'polypeptide(L)'
;MIKKEIPQREIDRYFNYYSDTALTDNSKIIRRICAWFAFLSLLGLSWIVPFPALNFLGRYNSYFNWASFVIAFSIYYYSKLSPLLSYAMLFSTLILSYAITVLQKQLTNNLLLANLFFLILVVCVFIQFVANKKAVKNSPLKMGFLFIWIGPIWVLHFLLKKWSVKY
;
A
#
# COMPACT_ATOMS: atom_id res chain seq x y z
N MET A 1 -35.24 20.63 10.85
CA MET A 1 -34.71 19.69 9.83
C MET A 1 -33.73 18.77 10.51
N ILE A 2 -34.08 17.49 10.68
CA ILE A 2 -33.15 16.50 11.23
C ILE A 2 -32.13 16.18 10.12
N LYS A 3 -30.88 16.59 10.30
CA LYS A 3 -29.79 16.30 9.37
C LYS A 3 -29.60 14.78 9.38
N LYS A 4 -30.03 14.10 8.32
CA LYS A 4 -29.84 12.65 8.17
C LYS A 4 -28.34 12.38 8.21
N GLU A 5 -27.84 11.77 9.29
CA GLU A 5 -26.44 11.39 9.40
C GLU A 5 -26.16 10.36 8.29
N ILE A 6 -25.39 10.77 7.29
CA ILE A 6 -24.93 9.87 6.24
C ILE A 6 -23.93 8.94 6.93
N PRO A 7 -24.12 7.60 6.89
CA PRO A 7 -23.21 6.69 7.54
C PRO A 7 -21.81 6.86 6.96
N GLN A 8 -20.82 7.14 7.84
CA GLN A 8 -19.45 7.35 7.42
C GLN A 8 -18.92 6.10 6.72
N ARG A 9 -18.40 6.29 5.50
CA ARG A 9 -17.83 5.20 4.69
C ARG A 9 -16.64 4.59 5.40
N GLU A 10 -16.46 3.29 5.20
CA GLU A 10 -15.38 2.53 5.85
C GLU A 10 -14.00 3.13 5.55
N ILE A 11 -13.77 3.54 4.29
CA ILE A 11 -12.51 4.17 3.87
C ILE A 11 -12.22 5.48 4.63
N ASP A 12 -13.25 6.29 4.87
CA ASP A 12 -13.11 7.56 5.59
C ASP A 12 -12.78 7.31 7.07
N ARG A 13 -13.25 6.20 7.67
CA ARG A 13 -12.89 5.81 9.04
C ARG A 13 -11.41 5.49 9.15
N TYR A 14 -10.88 4.71 8.20
CA TYR A 14 -9.44 4.44 8.16
C TYR A 14 -8.63 5.72 7.95
N PHE A 15 -9.07 6.58 7.04
CA PHE A 15 -8.34 7.80 6.72
C PHE A 15 -8.31 8.78 7.88
N ASN A 16 -9.42 8.93 8.60
CA ASN A 16 -9.45 9.73 9.82
C ASN A 16 -8.53 9.13 10.88
N TYR A 17 -8.60 7.83 11.14
CA TYR A 17 -7.71 7.17 12.10
C TYR A 17 -6.22 7.44 11.83
N TYR A 18 -5.76 7.26 10.59
CA TYR A 18 -4.35 7.48 10.24
C TYR A 18 -3.95 8.96 10.22
N SER A 19 -4.91 9.86 10.02
CA SER A 19 -4.67 11.31 10.08
C SER A 19 -4.60 11.79 11.54
N ASP A 20 -5.49 11.31 12.39
CA ASP A 20 -5.59 11.70 13.81
C ASP A 20 -4.42 11.13 14.63
N THR A 21 -3.88 9.97 14.21
CA THR A 21 -2.69 9.37 14.83
C THR A 21 -1.36 9.95 14.33
N ALA A 22 -1.40 10.93 13.42
CA ALA A 22 -0.22 11.63 12.92
C ALA A 22 -0.10 13.00 13.59
N LEU A 23 0.48 13.00 14.79
CA LEU A 23 0.49 14.13 15.74
C LEU A 23 1.22 15.39 15.23
N THR A 24 2.24 15.22 14.40
CA THR A 24 3.07 16.32 13.87
C THR A 24 3.20 16.23 12.35
N ASP A 25 3.53 17.33 11.68
CA ASP A 25 3.70 17.33 10.23
C ASP A 25 4.84 16.41 9.77
N ASN A 26 5.94 16.35 10.54
CA ASN A 26 7.01 15.38 10.31
C ASN A 26 6.48 13.94 10.39
N SER A 27 5.65 13.62 11.38
CA SER A 27 5.06 12.28 11.49
C SER A 27 4.13 11.94 10.32
N LYS A 28 3.39 12.93 9.78
CA LYS A 28 2.56 12.76 8.57
C LYS A 28 3.42 12.45 7.35
N ILE A 29 4.52 13.17 7.16
CA ILE A 29 5.46 12.95 6.05
C ILE A 29 6.08 11.56 6.14
N ILE A 30 6.65 11.20 7.29
CA ILE A 30 7.25 9.88 7.52
C ILE A 30 6.23 8.78 7.25
N ARG A 31 4.99 8.95 7.71
CA ARG A 31 3.88 8.02 7.49
C ARG A 31 3.54 7.84 6.01
N ARG A 32 3.47 8.93 5.25
CA ARG A 32 3.23 8.87 3.79
C ARG A 32 4.37 8.17 3.06
N ILE A 33 5.62 8.42 3.44
CA ILE A 33 6.80 7.75 2.86
C ILE A 33 6.75 6.25 3.17
N CYS A 34 6.59 5.89 4.45
CA CYS A 34 6.51 4.50 4.88
C CYS A 34 5.36 3.72 4.20
N ALA A 35 4.21 4.37 3.95
CA ALA A 35 3.11 3.75 3.22
C ALA A 35 3.53 3.24 1.83
N TRP A 36 4.19 4.10 1.05
CA TRP A 36 4.65 3.73 -0.29
C TRP A 36 5.76 2.68 -0.26
N PHE A 37 6.76 2.86 0.61
CA PHE A 37 7.89 1.94 0.69
C PHE A 37 7.52 0.57 1.27
N ALA A 38 6.61 0.51 2.24
CA ALA A 38 6.08 -0.76 2.75
C ALA A 38 5.32 -1.53 1.65
N PHE A 39 4.46 -0.83 0.89
CA PHE A 39 3.72 -1.47 -0.19
C PHE A 39 4.61 -1.87 -1.37
N LEU A 40 5.58 -1.02 -1.76
CA LEU A 40 6.63 -1.38 -2.73
C LEU A 40 7.37 -2.65 -2.30
N SER A 41 7.72 -2.75 -1.02
CA SER A 41 8.45 -3.90 -0.48
C SER A 41 7.60 -5.17 -0.44
N LEU A 42 6.31 -5.04 -0.12
CA LEU A 42 5.36 -6.16 -0.21
C LEU A 42 5.26 -6.67 -1.66
N LEU A 43 5.12 -5.77 -2.62
CA LEU A 43 5.12 -6.12 -4.04
C LEU A 43 6.44 -6.73 -4.47
N GLY A 44 7.58 -6.15 -4.08
CA GLY A 44 8.91 -6.61 -4.43
C GLY A 44 9.23 -8.00 -3.88
N LEU A 45 8.90 -8.28 -2.62
CA LEU A 45 9.01 -9.62 -2.05
C LEU A 45 8.14 -10.61 -2.81
N SER A 46 6.88 -10.26 -3.08
CA SER A 46 5.97 -11.10 -3.87
C SER A 46 6.47 -11.32 -5.30
N TRP A 47 7.20 -10.37 -5.86
CA TRP A 47 7.76 -10.45 -7.22
C TRP A 47 8.88 -11.49 -7.32
N ILE A 48 9.68 -11.64 -6.26
CA ILE A 48 10.87 -12.51 -6.24
C ILE A 48 10.50 -13.97 -5.96
N VAL A 49 9.38 -14.23 -5.27
CA VAL A 49 8.95 -15.60 -4.97
C VAL A 49 8.71 -16.36 -6.28
N PRO A 50 9.34 -17.54 -6.46
CA PRO A 50 9.16 -18.33 -7.67
C PRO A 50 7.69 -18.68 -7.86
N PHE A 51 7.20 -18.45 -9.08
CA PHE A 51 5.82 -18.70 -9.45
C PHE A 51 5.74 -19.92 -10.38
N PRO A 52 4.85 -20.90 -10.11
CA PRO A 52 4.71 -22.06 -10.97
C PRO A 52 4.20 -21.63 -12.36
N ALA A 53 4.74 -22.24 -13.41
CA ALA A 53 4.24 -22.02 -14.76
C ALA A 53 2.80 -22.52 -14.86
N LEU A 54 1.91 -21.67 -15.36
CA LEU A 54 0.52 -22.00 -15.64
C LEU A 54 0.43 -22.42 -17.12
N ASN A 55 0.23 -23.71 -17.36
CA ASN A 55 0.26 -24.28 -18.72
C ASN A 55 -0.72 -23.58 -19.68
N PHE A 56 -1.87 -23.13 -19.19
CA PHE A 56 -2.89 -22.44 -20.00
C PHE A 56 -2.47 -21.02 -20.45
N LEU A 57 -1.47 -20.40 -19.82
CA LEU A 57 -0.99 -19.05 -20.19
C LEU A 57 0.01 -19.08 -21.35
N GLY A 58 0.63 -20.22 -21.65
CA GLY A 58 1.63 -20.34 -22.72
C GLY A 58 2.71 -19.24 -22.63
N ARG A 59 2.81 -18.41 -23.69
CA ARG A 59 3.74 -17.27 -23.78
C ARG A 59 3.54 -16.18 -22.73
N TYR A 60 2.38 -16.15 -22.08
CA TYR A 60 2.04 -15.11 -21.10
C TYR A 60 2.50 -15.42 -19.68
N ASN A 61 3.10 -16.60 -19.43
CA ASN A 61 3.58 -17.01 -18.12
C ASN A 61 4.56 -16.01 -17.48
N SER A 62 5.36 -15.30 -18.28
CA SER A 62 6.30 -14.30 -17.79
C SER A 62 5.65 -13.01 -17.25
N TYR A 63 4.37 -12.76 -17.56
CA TYR A 63 3.62 -11.59 -17.06
C TYR A 63 2.87 -11.86 -15.75
N PHE A 64 2.85 -13.11 -15.28
CA PHE A 64 2.15 -13.51 -14.06
C PHE A 64 3.14 -13.99 -12.99
N ASN A 65 3.02 -13.42 -11.80
CA ASN A 65 3.71 -13.85 -10.60
C ASN A 65 2.83 -13.58 -9.37
N TRP A 66 3.33 -13.86 -8.16
CA TRP A 66 2.57 -13.59 -6.94
C TRP A 66 2.23 -12.12 -6.73
N ALA A 67 3.06 -11.18 -7.21
CA ALA A 67 2.74 -9.76 -7.16
C ALA A 67 1.51 -9.41 -8.02
N SER A 68 1.28 -10.09 -9.16
CA SER A 68 0.06 -9.92 -9.97
C SER A 68 -1.20 -10.21 -9.16
N PHE A 69 -1.18 -11.22 -8.29
CA PHE A 69 -2.31 -11.53 -7.39
C PHE A 69 -2.48 -10.49 -6.28
N VAL A 70 -1.38 -10.02 -5.69
CA VAL A 70 -1.40 -8.94 -4.69
C VAL A 70 -2.03 -7.67 -5.29
N ILE A 71 -1.65 -7.32 -6.53
CA ILE A 71 -2.22 -6.18 -7.25
C ILE A 71 -3.70 -6.43 -7.53
N ALA A 72 -4.08 -7.57 -8.12
CA ALA A 72 -5.48 -7.88 -8.44
C ALA A 72 -6.38 -7.82 -7.20
N PHE A 73 -5.95 -8.43 -6.09
CA PHE A 73 -6.65 -8.36 -4.82
C PHE A 73 -6.76 -6.93 -4.29
N SER A 74 -5.66 -6.16 -4.33
CA SER A 74 -5.65 -4.74 -3.93
C SER A 74 -6.69 -3.94 -4.70
N ILE A 75 -6.68 -4.04 -6.03
CA ILE A 75 -7.56 -3.26 -6.92
C ILE A 75 -9.03 -3.65 -6.71
N TYR A 76 -9.31 -4.95 -6.58
CA TYR A 76 -10.65 -5.43 -6.24
C TYR A 76 -11.12 -4.86 -4.90
N TYR A 77 -10.32 -5.00 -3.85
CA TYR A 77 -10.67 -4.50 -2.52
C TYR A 77 -10.86 -2.98 -2.51
N TYR A 78 -9.96 -2.22 -3.14
CA TYR A 78 -10.07 -0.77 -3.23
C TYR A 78 -11.24 -0.31 -4.09
N SER A 79 -11.65 -1.07 -5.12
CA SER A 79 -12.84 -0.74 -5.90
C SER A 79 -14.13 -0.81 -5.07
N LYS A 80 -14.16 -1.67 -4.03
CA LYS A 80 -15.27 -1.74 -3.08
C LYS A 80 -15.29 -0.56 -2.11
N LEU A 81 -14.12 0.03 -1.83
CA LEU A 81 -13.99 1.20 -0.95
C LEU A 81 -14.23 2.53 -1.69
N SER A 82 -13.56 2.73 -2.83
CA SER A 82 -13.76 3.86 -3.73
C SER A 82 -13.18 3.51 -5.12
N PRO A 83 -14.02 3.42 -6.18
CA PRO A 83 -13.57 3.10 -7.53
C PRO A 83 -12.50 4.07 -8.04
N LEU A 84 -12.64 5.37 -7.76
CA LEU A 84 -11.71 6.39 -8.23
C LEU A 84 -10.31 6.22 -7.61
N LEU A 85 -10.23 5.96 -6.30
CA LEU A 85 -8.96 5.67 -5.64
C LEU A 85 -8.37 4.35 -6.11
N SER A 86 -9.20 3.36 -6.45
CA SER A 86 -8.73 2.11 -7.05
C SER A 86 -8.01 2.35 -8.38
N TYR A 87 -8.55 3.21 -9.26
CA TYR A 87 -7.85 3.59 -10.50
C TYR A 87 -6.52 4.30 -10.22
N ALA A 88 -6.49 5.26 -9.29
CA ALA A 88 -5.24 5.92 -8.90
C ALA A 88 -4.21 4.92 -8.37
N MET A 89 -4.66 3.93 -7.61
CA MET A 89 -3.82 2.86 -7.10
C MET A 89 -3.35 1.91 -8.20
N LEU A 90 -4.17 1.62 -9.21
CA LEU A 90 -3.77 0.84 -10.38
C LEU A 90 -2.57 1.49 -11.07
N PHE A 91 -2.67 2.78 -11.42
CA PHE A 91 -1.55 3.50 -12.03
C PHE A 91 -0.31 3.53 -11.14
N SER A 92 -0.50 3.74 -9.83
CA SER A 92 0.61 3.75 -8.87
C SER A 92 1.29 2.37 -8.79
N THR A 93 0.53 1.28 -8.76
CA THR A 93 1.08 -0.08 -8.74
C THR A 93 1.87 -0.40 -10.00
N LEU A 94 1.44 0.06 -11.18
CA LEU A 94 2.20 -0.10 -12.43
C LEU A 94 3.56 0.60 -12.35
N ILE A 95 3.62 1.81 -11.78
CA ILE A 95 4.87 2.54 -11.56
C ILE A 95 5.79 1.78 -10.58
N LEU A 96 5.24 1.26 -9.48
CA LEU A 96 6.02 0.49 -8.50
C LEU A 96 6.52 -0.84 -9.11
N SER A 97 5.69 -1.53 -9.89
CA SER A 97 6.12 -2.74 -10.62
C SER A 97 7.24 -2.43 -11.59
N TYR A 98 7.16 -1.32 -12.34
CA TYR A 98 8.26 -0.90 -13.20
C TYR A 98 9.54 -0.65 -12.39
N ALA A 99 9.46 0.07 -11.26
CA ALA A 99 10.60 0.30 -10.38
C ALA A 99 11.22 -1.01 -9.86
N ILE A 100 10.41 -2.00 -9.49
CA ILE A 100 10.89 -3.34 -9.09
C ILE A 100 11.66 -3.99 -10.23
N THR A 101 11.15 -3.96 -11.46
CA THR A 101 11.87 -4.56 -12.61
C THR A 101 13.18 -3.86 -12.92
N VAL A 102 13.27 -2.54 -12.74
CA VAL A 102 14.53 -1.79 -12.89
C VAL A 102 15.52 -2.20 -11.81
N LEU A 103 15.08 -2.28 -10.56
CA LEU A 103 15.93 -2.73 -9.45
C LEU A 103 16.42 -4.16 -9.64
N GLN A 104 15.55 -5.07 -10.12
CA GLN A 104 15.92 -6.46 -10.40
C GLN A 104 16.97 -6.58 -11.52
N LYS A 105 16.93 -5.70 -12.53
CA LYS A 105 17.98 -5.65 -13.57
C LYS A 105 19.32 -5.16 -13.03
N GLN A 106 19.32 -4.24 -12.06
CA GLN A 106 20.53 -3.70 -11.44
C GLN A 106 21.12 -4.65 -10.40
N LEU A 107 20.27 -5.25 -9.57
CA LEU A 107 20.61 -6.19 -8.51
C LEU A 107 20.27 -7.60 -9.00
N THR A 108 21.17 -8.17 -9.82
CA THR A 108 20.97 -9.50 -10.44
C THR A 108 20.86 -10.64 -9.42
N ASN A 109 21.25 -10.40 -8.17
CA ASN A 109 21.11 -11.35 -7.07
C ASN A 109 19.73 -11.20 -6.40
N ASN A 110 18.84 -12.15 -6.68
CA ASN A 110 17.49 -12.20 -6.08
C ASN A 110 17.49 -12.26 -4.55
N LEU A 111 18.51 -12.87 -3.91
CA LEU A 111 18.61 -12.91 -2.45
C LEU A 111 18.92 -11.53 -1.87
N LEU A 112 19.85 -10.79 -2.51
CA LEU A 112 20.18 -9.42 -2.12
C LEU A 112 18.96 -8.50 -2.26
N LEU A 113 18.22 -8.63 -3.37
CA LEU A 113 17.01 -7.86 -3.62
C LEU A 113 15.89 -8.21 -2.62
N ALA A 114 15.73 -9.48 -2.28
CA ALA A 114 14.77 -9.92 -1.25
C ALA A 114 15.13 -9.34 0.12
N ASN A 115 16.40 -9.36 0.50
CA ASN A 115 16.88 -8.78 1.76
C ASN A 115 16.63 -7.27 1.81
N LEU A 116 16.84 -6.56 0.70
CA LEU A 116 16.56 -5.12 0.60
C LEU A 116 15.08 -4.82 0.85
N PHE A 117 14.17 -5.48 0.14
CA PHE A 117 12.73 -5.26 0.34
C PHE A 117 12.28 -5.70 1.74
N PHE A 118 12.79 -6.82 2.24
CA PHE A 118 12.50 -7.26 3.61
C PHE A 118 12.92 -6.23 4.65
N LEU A 119 14.13 -5.68 4.54
CA LEU A 119 14.62 -4.62 5.42
C LEU A 119 13.74 -3.38 5.36
N ILE A 120 13.42 -2.89 4.16
CA ILE A 120 12.56 -1.72 3.98
C ILE A 120 11.17 -1.97 4.58
N LEU A 121 10.60 -3.15 4.35
CA LEU A 121 9.29 -3.52 4.91
C LEU A 121 9.32 -3.50 6.44
N VAL A 122 10.29 -4.18 7.05
CA VAL A 122 10.41 -4.26 8.52
C VAL A 122 10.62 -2.87 9.13
N VAL A 123 11.52 -2.07 8.56
CA VAL A 123 11.79 -0.70 9.03
C VAL A 123 10.54 0.17 8.94
N CYS A 124 9.86 0.18 7.79
CA CYS A 124 8.64 0.98 7.60
C CYS A 124 7.55 0.53 8.57
N VAL A 125 7.27 -0.77 8.67
CA VAL A 125 6.25 -1.31 9.58
C VAL A 125 6.58 -0.99 11.04
N PHE A 126 7.85 -1.12 11.43
CA PHE A 126 8.30 -0.81 12.78
C PHE A 126 8.11 0.67 13.12
N ILE A 127 8.54 1.58 12.23
CA ILE A 127 8.33 3.03 12.39
C ILE A 127 6.83 3.34 12.56
N GLN A 128 5.98 2.74 11.72
CA GLN A 128 4.53 2.94 11.78
C GLN A 128 3.91 2.41 13.07
N PHE A 129 4.37 1.25 13.53
CA PHE A 129 3.91 0.64 14.76
C PHE A 129 4.25 1.50 15.98
N VAL A 130 5.49 1.96 16.08
CA VAL A 130 5.95 2.84 17.16
C VAL A 130 5.18 4.17 17.13
N ALA A 131 4.97 4.76 15.95
CA ALA A 131 4.19 5.98 15.79
C ALA A 131 2.74 5.81 16.25
N ASN A 132 2.08 4.71 15.88
CA ASN A 132 0.70 4.43 16.30
C ASN A 132 0.58 4.24 17.81
N LYS A 133 1.52 3.50 18.43
CA LYS A 133 1.50 3.25 19.88
C LYS A 133 1.74 4.52 20.69
N LYS A 134 2.55 5.45 20.18
CA LYS A 134 2.74 6.77 20.79
C LYS A 134 1.49 7.63 20.72
N ALA A 135 0.75 7.59 19.62
CA ALA A 135 -0.47 8.37 19.45
C ALA A 135 -1.67 7.79 20.21
N VAL A 136 -1.81 6.46 20.25
CA VAL A 136 -2.92 5.77 20.91
C VAL A 136 -2.36 4.60 21.71
N LYS A 137 -2.38 4.72 23.05
CA LYS A 137 -1.80 3.74 24.00
C LYS A 137 -2.30 2.30 23.77
N ASN A 138 -3.58 2.16 23.41
CA ASN A 138 -4.23 0.88 23.11
C ASN A 138 -4.56 0.73 21.61
N SER A 139 -3.66 1.20 20.72
CA SER A 139 -3.82 1.03 19.28
C SER A 139 -3.88 -0.47 18.92
N PRO A 140 -4.91 -0.93 18.18
CA PRO A 140 -4.99 -2.33 17.77
C PRO A 140 -3.84 -2.69 16.82
N LEU A 141 -3.15 -3.81 17.06
CA LEU A 141 -2.11 -4.34 16.16
C LEU A 141 -2.59 -4.44 14.71
N LYS A 142 -3.87 -4.82 14.54
CA LYS A 142 -4.56 -4.90 13.26
C LYS A 142 -4.46 -3.61 12.45
N MET A 143 -4.53 -2.43 13.07
CA MET A 143 -4.42 -1.14 12.37
C MET A 143 -3.00 -0.89 11.83
N GLY A 144 -1.98 -1.44 12.49
CA GLY A 144 -0.60 -1.41 12.00
C GLY A 144 -0.41 -2.26 10.75
N PHE A 145 -0.90 -3.50 10.75
CA PHE A 145 -0.81 -4.37 9.57
C PHE A 145 -1.68 -3.90 8.40
N LEU A 146 -2.91 -3.44 8.69
CA LEU A 146 -3.77 -2.83 7.67
C LEU A 146 -3.13 -1.61 7.01
N PHE A 147 -2.24 -0.90 7.71
CA PHE A 147 -1.58 0.28 7.13
C PHE A 147 -0.69 -0.07 5.93
N ILE A 148 -0.19 -1.30 5.81
CA ILE A 148 0.57 -1.73 4.62
C ILE A 148 -0.31 -1.65 3.36
N TRP A 149 -1.59 -1.99 3.49
CA TRP A 149 -2.56 -1.99 2.39
C TRP A 149 -3.30 -0.64 2.28
N ILE A 150 -3.82 -0.13 3.38
CA ILE A 150 -4.60 1.12 3.40
C ILE A 150 -3.71 2.37 3.30
N GLY A 151 -2.44 2.29 3.71
CA GLY A 151 -1.51 3.42 3.70
C GLY A 151 -1.35 4.07 2.32
N PRO A 152 -1.02 3.32 1.25
CA PRO A 152 -0.86 3.89 -0.10
C PRO A 152 -2.10 4.62 -0.60
N ILE A 153 -3.27 4.00 -0.48
CA ILE A 153 -4.54 4.62 -0.88
C ILE A 153 -4.88 5.82 0.01
N TRP A 154 -4.44 5.81 1.27
CA TRP A 154 -4.51 6.99 2.13
C TRP A 154 -3.59 8.13 1.66
N VAL A 155 -2.40 7.83 1.12
CA VAL A 155 -1.58 8.87 0.50
C VAL A 155 -2.25 9.44 -0.75
N LEU A 156 -2.84 8.57 -1.58
CA LEU A 156 -3.55 8.97 -2.80
C LEU A 156 -4.75 9.88 -2.52
N HIS A 157 -5.46 9.70 -1.39
CA HIS A 157 -6.58 10.58 -1.05
C HIS A 157 -6.14 12.04 -0.88
N PHE A 158 -4.94 12.29 -0.33
CA PHE A 158 -4.44 13.66 -0.19
C PHE A 158 -4.11 14.27 -1.54
N LEU A 159 -3.68 13.47 -2.51
CA LEU A 159 -3.45 13.92 -3.89
C LEU A 159 -4.78 14.29 -4.56
N LEU A 160 -5.82 13.45 -4.43
CA LEU A 160 -7.15 13.77 -4.96
C LEU A 160 -7.75 15.01 -4.27
N LYS A 161 -7.60 15.14 -2.95
CA LYS A 161 -8.06 16.30 -2.19
C LYS A 161 -7.34 17.59 -2.61
N LYS A 162 -6.04 17.51 -2.93
CA LYS A 162 -5.26 18.64 -3.47
C LYS A 162 -5.81 19.12 -4.82
N TRP A 163 -6.39 18.23 -5.62
CA TRP A 163 -7.05 18.56 -6.88
C TRP A 163 -8.56 18.77 -6.77
N SER A 164 -9.10 18.85 -5.55
CA SER A 164 -10.54 19.03 -5.29
C SER A 164 -11.43 17.93 -5.92
N VAL A 165 -10.87 16.75 -6.17
CA VAL A 165 -11.61 15.61 -6.74
C VAL A 165 -12.24 14.80 -5.62
N LYS A 166 -13.57 14.64 -5.68
CA LYS A 166 -14.32 13.78 -4.75
C LYS A 166 -14.25 12.33 -5.22
N TYR A 167 -14.09 11.41 -4.27
CA TYR A 167 -13.97 9.97 -4.47
C TYR A 167 -14.87 9.22 -3.50
#